data_AF-A0A8H8WN19-F1
#
_entry.id   AF-A0A8H8WN19-F1
#
_cell.length_a   1.000
_cell.length_b   1.000
_cell.length_c   1.000
_cell.angle_alpha   90.00
_cell.angle_beta   90.00
_cell.angle_gamma   90.00
#
_symmetry.space_group_name_H-M   'P 1'
#
loop_
_entity.id
_entity.type
_entity.pdbx_description
1 polymer ?
#
loop_
_entity_poly.entity_id
_entity_poly.type
_entity_poly.pdbx_seq_one_letter_code
_entity_poly.pdbx_strand_id
1 'polypeptide(L)' 'MNRPRPIQKFASAVSQCSVETTLYGKCIVADYNSVHKDKCVKEFLRLKDCYIVHRYQPTASYGGSKHITNTC' A
#
# COMPACT_ATOMS: atom_id res chain seq x y z
N MET A 1 3.24 11.13 25.50
CA MET A 1 1.96 10.80 24.81
C MET A 1 2.22 10.61 23.31
N ASN A 2 2.43 9.38 22.85
CA ASN A 2 2.70 9.07 21.44
C ASN A 2 1.35 8.97 20.69
N ARG A 3 0.86 10.08 20.13
CA ARG A 3 -0.35 10.05 19.29
C ARG A 3 -0.07 9.12 18.11
N PRO A 4 -0.84 8.04 17.90
CA PRO A 4 -0.65 7.19 16.73
C PRO A 4 -0.72 8.10 15.51
N ARG A 5 0.32 8.07 14.68
CA ARG A 5 0.44 8.88 13.46
C ARG A 5 -0.08 8.00 12.32
N PRO A 6 -1.40 7.96 12.06
CA PRO A 6 -2.00 6.94 11.22
C PRO A 6 -1.54 7.10 9.78
N ILE A 7 -1.29 8.35 9.37
CA ILE A 7 -0.71 8.69 8.07
C ILE A 7 0.68 8.09 7.88
N GLN A 8 1.53 8.08 8.92
CA GLN A 8 2.88 7.53 8.83
C GLN A 8 2.85 6.00 8.80
N LYS A 9 1.96 5.38 9.59
CA LYS A 9 1.76 3.94 9.55
C LYS A 9 1.22 3.48 8.19
N PHE A 10 0.29 4.24 7.63
CA PHE A 10 -0.23 4.00 6.28
C PHE A 10 0.85 4.18 5.21
N ALA A 11 1.60 5.29 5.25
CA ALA A 11 2.69 5.57 4.32
C ALA A 11 3.78 4.48 4.36
N SER A 12 4.20 4.03 5.56
CA SER A 12 5.13 2.90 5.68
C SER A 12 4.56 1.63 5.03
N ALA A 13 3.30 1.30 5.32
CA ALA A 13 2.69 0.09 4.81
C ALA A 13 2.55 0.15 3.27
N VAL A 14 2.17 1.31 2.70
CA VAL A 14 2.11 1.54 1.24
C VAL A 14 3.51 1.46 0.61
N SER A 15 4.55 1.99 1.29
CA SER A 15 5.91 1.95 0.76
C SER A 15 6.48 0.53 0.63
N GLN A 16 6.07 -0.39 1.51
CA GLN A 16 6.47 -1.80 1.48
C GLN A 16 5.82 -2.59 0.34
N CYS A 17 4.66 -2.15 -0.16
CA CYS A 17 3.86 -2.82 -1.18
C CYS A 17 3.53 -1.88 -2.35
N SER A 18 4.48 -1.03 -2.74
CA SER A 18 4.24 0.10 -3.65
C SER A 18 3.83 -0.35 -5.06
N VAL A 19 4.38 -1.47 -5.53
CA VAL A 19 4.04 -2.08 -6.83
C VAL A 19 2.60 -2.59 -6.82
N GLU A 20 2.24 -3.38 -5.82
CA GLU A 20 0.91 -3.94 -5.63
C GLU A 20 -0.13 -2.84 -5.43
N THR A 21 0.22 -1.81 -4.65
CA THR A 21 -0.64 -0.64 -4.40
C THR A 21 -0.91 0.12 -5.69
N THR A 22 0.12 0.33 -6.52
CA THR A 22 -0.02 1.02 -7.81
C THR A 22 -0.94 0.23 -8.76
N LEU A 23 -0.79 -1.09 -8.83
CA LEU A 23 -1.63 -1.94 -9.69
C LEU A 23 -3.09 -1.92 -9.23
N TYR A 24 -3.34 -2.05 -7.92
CA TYR A 24 -4.68 -1.95 -7.35
C TYR A 24 -5.30 -0.58 -7.60
N GLY A 25 -4.55 0.50 -7.32
CA GLY A 25 -5.01 1.87 -7.55
C GLY A 25 -5.35 2.16 -9.02
N LYS A 26 -4.53 1.69 -9.96
CA LYS A 26 -4.81 1.80 -11.40
C LYS A 26 -6.13 1.14 -11.78
N CYS A 27 -6.41 -0.04 -11.26
CA CYS A 27 -7.66 -0.75 -11.54
C CYS A 27 -8.87 0.00 -10.97
N ILE A 28 -8.76 0.56 -9.77
CA ILE A 28 -9.83 1.35 -9.13
C ILE A 28 -10.11 2.64 -9.92
N VAL A 29 -9.07 3.39 -10.29
CA VAL A 29 -9.21 4.67 -10.99
C VAL A 29 -9.75 4.51 -12.41
N ALA A 30 -9.50 3.37 -13.06
CA ALA A 30 -10.02 3.09 -14.40
C ALA A 30 -11.55 3.17 -14.50
N ASP A 31 -12.26 2.90 -13.41
CA ASP A 31 -13.72 2.95 -13.35
C ASP A 31 -14.19 3.25 -11.91
N TYR A 32 -13.76 4.42 -11.41
CA TYR A 32 -13.94 4.82 -10.01
C TYR A 32 -15.43 4.88 -9.59
N ASN A 33 -16.32 5.17 -10.52
CA ASN A 33 -17.76 5.27 -10.26
C ASN A 33 -18.46 3.91 -10.11
N SER A 34 -17.83 2.84 -10.59
CA SER A 34 -18.40 1.48 -10.56
C SER A 34 -17.60 0.54 -9.67
N VAL A 35 -16.97 1.08 -8.61
CA VAL A 35 -16.25 0.27 -7.62
C VAL A 35 -17.26 -0.47 -6.73
N HIS A 36 -17.18 -1.79 -6.75
CA HIS A 36 -17.99 -2.68 -5.91
C HIS A 36 -17.13 -3.87 -5.49
N LYS A 37 -17.70 -4.75 -4.66
CA LYS A 37 -17.02 -5.98 -4.21
C LYS A 37 -16.49 -6.77 -5.42
N ASP A 38 -15.29 -7.30 -5.29
CA ASP A 38 -14.58 -8.11 -6.30
C ASP A 38 -14.13 -7.36 -7.58
N LYS A 39 -14.48 -6.07 -7.73
CA LYS A 39 -13.82 -5.17 -8.68
C LYS A 39 -12.35 -5.04 -8.27
N CYS A 40 -11.43 -5.43 -9.15
CA CYS A 40 -9.99 -5.48 -8.89
C CYS A 40 -9.55 -6.56 -7.88
N VAL A 41 -10.30 -7.66 -7.73
CA VAL A 41 -9.99 -8.72 -6.76
C VAL A 41 -8.59 -9.30 -6.94
N LYS A 42 -8.10 -9.42 -8.18
CA LYS A 42 -6.76 -9.97 -8.47
C LYS A 42 -5.66 -9.07 -7.91
N GLU A 43 -5.77 -7.77 -8.15
CA GLU A 43 -4.84 -6.75 -7.67
C GLU A 43 -4.94 -6.60 -6.14
N PHE A 44 -6.17 -6.64 -5.62
CA PHE A 44 -6.44 -6.58 -4.18
C PHE A 44 -5.82 -7.76 -3.43
N LEU A 45 -5.95 -8.99 -3.93
CA LEU A 45 -5.36 -10.17 -3.30
C LEU A 45 -3.83 -10.08 -3.24
N ARG A 46 -3.19 -9.62 -4.34
CA ARG A 46 -1.74 -9.39 -4.35
C ARG A 46 -1.31 -8.36 -3.31
N LEU A 47 -2.03 -7.24 -3.23
CA LEU A 47 -1.78 -6.20 -2.23
C LEU A 47 -1.96 -6.72 -0.80
N LYS A 48 -3.05 -7.47 -0.55
CA LYS A 48 -3.32 -8.12 0.74
C LYS A 48 -2.19 -9.06 1.13
N ASP A 49 -1.72 -9.90 0.20
CA ASP A 49 -0.67 -10.87 0.46
C ASP A 49 0.65 -10.17 0.82
N CYS A 50 1.02 -9.13 0.08
CA CYS A 50 2.16 -8.29 0.42
C CYS A 50 2.03 -7.70 1.84
N TYR A 51 0.87 -7.11 2.18
CA TYR A 51 0.64 -6.59 3.53
C TYR A 51 0.75 -7.65 4.62
N ILE A 52 0.21 -8.85 4.41
CA ILE A 52 0.25 -9.92 5.42
C ILE A 52 1.70 -10.38 5.65
N VAL A 53 2.50 -10.52 4.59
CA VAL A 53 3.93 -10.87 4.71
C VAL A 53 4.70 -9.80 5.49
N HIS A 54 4.47 -8.52 5.19
CA HIS A 54 5.19 -7.41 5.83
C HIS A 54 4.67 -7.02 7.22
N ARG A 55 3.47 -7.47 7.62
CA ARG A 55 2.93 -7.26 8.98
C ARG A 55 3.70 -7.97 10.08
N TYR A 56 4.60 -8.90 9.74
CA TYR A 56 5.46 -9.59 10.71
C TYR A 56 6.82 -8.91 10.94
N GLN A 57 7.12 -7.77 10.29
CA GLN A 57 8.41 -7.08 10.54
C GLN A 57 8.42 -6.34 11.89
N PRO A 58 9.33 -6.71 12.82
CA PRO A 58 9.62 -5.88 13.99
C PRO A 58 10.25 -4.57 13.51
N THR A 59 9.81 -3.47 14.10
CA THR A 59 10.17 -2.10 13.74
C THR A 59 11.66 -1.79 14.00
N ALA A 60 12.58 -2.28 13.16
CA ALA A 60 14.00 -1.93 13.26
C ALA A 60 14.78 -2.23 11.97
N SER A 61 14.49 -1.48 10.89
CA SER A 61 15.47 -1.01 9.89
C SER A 61 14.76 -0.56 8.63
N TYR A 62 14.55 0.75 8.49
CA TYR A 62 14.44 1.35 7.17
C TYR A 62 15.56 2.38 7.04
N GLY A 63 16.75 1.87 6.73
CA GLY A 63 17.76 2.66 6.07
C GLY A 63 17.43 2.73 4.59
N GLY A 64 17.44 3.93 4.02
CA GLY A 64 17.62 4.12 2.58
C GLY A 64 16.35 4.38 1.78
N SER A 65 15.96 5.65 1.78
CA SER A 65 15.37 6.32 0.62
C SER A 65 16.10 5.91 -0.67
N LYS A 66 15.40 5.24 -1.60
CA LYS A 66 15.62 5.38 -3.05
C LYS A 66 14.26 5.31 -3.76
N HIS A 67 13.90 6.42 -4.39
CA HIS A 67 12.68 6.67 -5.18
C HIS A 67 11.37 6.95 -4.41
N ILE A 68 11.37 8.03 -3.63
CA ILE A 68 10.23 8.96 -3.67
C ILE A 68 10.51 9.89 -4.86
N THR A 69 10.22 9.44 -6.08
CA THR A 69 10.06 10.37 -7.20
C THR A 69 8.58 10.71 -7.29
N ASN A 70 8.29 12.01 -7.29
CA ASN A 70 6.97 12.62 -7.50
C ASN A 70 6.14 11.85 -8.52
N THR A 71 5.32 10.93 -8.05
CA THR A 71 4.14 10.49 -8.75
C THR A 71 3.08 10.40 -7.68
N CYS A 72 2.10 11.30 -7.79
CA CYS A 72 0.90 11.28 -6.98
C CYS A 72 0.28 9.88 -6.94
#